data_AF-A0A7T4X3Y3-F1
#
_entry.id   AF-A0A7T4X3Y3-F1
#
_cell.length_a   1.000
_cell.length_b   1.000
_cell.length_c   1.000
_cell.angle_alpha   90.00
_cell.angle_beta   90.00
_cell.angle_gamma   90.00
#
_symmetry.space_group_name_H-M   'P 1'
#
loop_
_entity.id
_entity.type
_entity.pdbx_description
1 polymer ?
#
loop_
_entity_poly.entity_id
_entity_poly.type
_entity_poly.pdbx_seq_one_letter_code
_entity_poly.pdbx_strand_id
1 'polypeptide(L)' 'SNPTMNAECTAIDAFKHAGGDIVFGSGSPFENVDLGNGKVGHVNQANNMYLFPGIGLGSLLSGARL' A
#
# COMPACT_ATOMS: atom_id res chain seq x y z
N SER A 1 2.74 2.17 8.88
CA SER A 1 1.91 1.92 10.08
C SER A 1 0.40 2.05 9.79
N ASN A 2 -0.45 1.47 10.65
CA ASN A 2 -1.93 1.46 10.51
C ASN A 2 -2.60 1.87 11.84
N PRO A 3 -3.83 2.44 11.84
CA PRO A 3 -4.62 2.91 10.68
C PRO A 3 -4.05 4.22 10.11
N THR A 4 -4.78 4.90 9.21
CA THR A 4 -4.31 6.12 8.50
C THR A 4 -3.73 7.19 9.41
N MET A 5 -4.28 7.42 10.62
CA MET A 5 -3.75 8.41 11.57
C MET A 5 -2.36 8.06 12.13
N ASN A 6 -1.95 6.80 12.03
CA ASN A 6 -0.64 6.33 12.42
C ASN A 6 0.31 6.20 11.22
N ALA A 7 -0.11 6.53 10.00
CA ALA A 7 0.76 6.49 8.84
C ALA A 7 1.93 7.49 9.02
N GLU A 8 3.11 7.08 8.60
CA GLU A 8 4.35 7.86 8.75
C GLU A 8 4.31 9.18 7.96
N CYS A 9 3.58 9.19 6.84
CA CYS A 9 3.26 10.38 6.04
C CYS A 9 2.01 10.13 5.19
N THR A 10 1.45 11.19 4.60
CA THR A 10 0.43 11.09 3.56
C THR A 10 1.06 10.84 2.19
N ALA A 11 0.31 10.26 1.25
CA ALA A 11 0.77 10.12 -0.13
C ALA A 11 1.11 11.47 -0.78
N ILE A 12 0.30 12.50 -0.51
CA ILE A 12 0.52 13.87 -1.02
C ILE A 12 1.86 14.41 -0.52
N ASP A 13 2.15 14.24 0.78
CA ASP A 13 3.43 14.68 1.34
C ASP A 13 4.61 13.91 0.75
N ALA A 14 4.46 12.60 0.53
CA ALA A 14 5.52 11.80 -0.07
C ALA A 14 5.88 12.28 -1.49
N PHE A 15 4.89 12.41 -2.38
CA PHE A 15 5.13 12.91 -3.74
C PHE A 15 5.65 14.35 -3.76
N LYS A 16 5.19 15.19 -2.83
CA LYS A 16 5.68 16.58 -2.69
C LYS A 16 7.16 16.66 -2.33
N HIS A 17 7.64 15.81 -1.41
CA HIS A 17 9.01 15.92 -0.88
C HIS A 17 10.02 15.04 -1.62
N ALA A 18 9.61 13.87 -2.10
CA ALA A 18 10.49 12.93 -2.78
C ALA A 18 10.40 12.99 -4.32
N GLY A 19 9.41 13.70 -4.86
CA GLY A 19 9.24 13.93 -6.30
C GLY A 19 8.27 12.96 -6.97
N GLY A 20 7.95 13.23 -8.23
CA GLY A 20 6.94 12.48 -9.00
C GLY A 20 7.32 11.05 -9.39
N ASP A 21 8.61 10.72 -9.37
CA ASP A 21 9.14 9.44 -9.83
C ASP A 21 9.29 8.40 -8.70
N ILE A 22 8.74 8.68 -7.52
CA ILE A 22 8.85 7.81 -6.35
C ILE A 22 7.95 6.58 -6.50
N VAL A 23 8.33 5.50 -5.84
CA VAL A 23 7.44 4.35 -5.62
C VAL A 23 6.84 4.47 -4.23
N PHE A 24 5.54 4.74 -4.17
CA PHE A 24 4.82 4.89 -2.89
C PHE A 24 3.98 3.65 -2.56
N GLY A 25 4.03 3.23 -1.30
CA GLY A 25 3.18 2.18 -0.76
C GLY A 25 2.90 2.38 0.73
N SER A 26 1.68 2.10 1.16
CA SER A 26 1.24 2.29 2.55
C SER A 26 0.38 1.13 3.05
N GLY A 27 0.36 0.90 4.36
CA GLY A 27 -0.51 -0.12 4.96
C GLY A 27 -2.00 0.27 4.90
N SER A 28 -2.28 1.56 5.11
CA SER A 28 -3.63 2.14 5.08
C SER A 28 -3.91 2.73 3.70
N PRO A 29 -5.18 2.75 3.26
CA PRO A 29 -5.53 3.25 1.93
C PRO A 29 -5.36 4.77 1.85
N PHE A 30 -4.91 5.23 0.68
CA PHE A 30 -4.89 6.63 0.26
C PHE A 30 -5.32 6.71 -1.20
N GLU A 31 -5.85 7.86 -1.60
CA GLU A 31 -6.15 8.16 -2.99
C GLU A 31 -4.87 8.38 -3.80
N ASN A 32 -4.94 8.13 -5.12
CA ASN A 32 -3.88 8.53 -6.04
C ASN A 32 -3.69 10.05 -6.02
N VAL A 33 -2.47 10.50 -6.29
CA VAL A 33 -2.11 11.92 -6.26
C VAL A 33 -2.01 12.46 -7.69
N ASP A 34 -2.71 13.56 -7.98
CA ASP A 34 -2.51 14.31 -9.23
C ASP A 34 -1.17 15.07 -9.15
N LEU A 35 -0.25 14.75 -10.07
CA LEU A 35 1.08 15.37 -10.15
C LEU A 35 1.11 16.54 -11.14
N GLY A 36 -0.03 16.86 -11.77
CA GLY A 36 -0.16 17.88 -12.81
C GLY A 36 0.23 17.36 -14.20
N ASN A 37 -0.13 18.13 -15.24
CA ASN A 37 0.13 17.79 -16.64
C ASN A 37 -0.39 16.39 -17.06
N GLY A 38 -1.49 15.95 -16.45
CA GLY A 38 -2.09 14.63 -16.69
C GLY A 38 -1.29 13.45 -16.11
N LYS A 39 -0.26 13.71 -15.28
CA LYS A 39 0.49 12.67 -14.58
C LYS A 39 -0.18 12.31 -13.26
N VAL A 40 -0.22 11.01 -12.96
CA VAL A 40 -0.80 10.48 -11.72
C VAL A 40 0.28 9.73 -10.94
N GLY A 41 0.45 10.11 -9.68
CA GLY A 41 1.24 9.38 -8.69
C GLY A 41 0.41 8.24 -8.13
N HIS A 42 0.69 7.02 -8.57
CA HIS A 42 -0.04 5.85 -8.14
C HIS A 42 0.32 5.44 -6.71
N VAL A 43 -0.71 5.24 -5.88
CA VAL A 43 -0.59 4.91 -4.47
C VAL A 43 -1.07 3.49 -4.26
N ASN A 44 -0.17 2.61 -3.83
CA ASN A 44 -0.48 1.21 -3.61
C ASN A 44 -0.69 0.90 -2.13
N GLN A 45 -1.73 0.12 -1.82
CA GLN A 45 -1.91 -0.40 -0.48
C GLN A 45 -1.08 -1.67 -0.29
N ALA A 46 0.05 -1.55 0.41
CA ALA A 46 0.92 -2.65 0.78
C ALA A 46 0.51 -3.18 2.16
N ASN A 47 -0.46 -4.10 2.17
CA ASN A 47 -1.07 -4.63 3.39
C ASN A 47 -1.04 -6.17 3.40
N ASN A 48 -0.89 -6.75 4.58
CA ASN A 48 -0.90 -8.20 4.79
C ASN A 48 -2.24 -8.87 4.43
N MET A 49 -3.31 -8.09 4.24
CA MET A 49 -4.56 -8.50 3.58
C MET A 49 -4.33 -9.18 2.22
N TYR A 50 -3.28 -8.83 1.47
CA TYR A 50 -2.97 -9.48 0.20
C TYR A 50 -2.25 -10.84 0.33
N LEU A 51 -1.75 -11.17 1.53
CA LEU A 51 -0.98 -12.39 1.78
C LEU A 51 -1.80 -13.42 2.56
N PHE A 52 -2.35 -13.04 3.72
CA PHE A 52 -2.94 -14.00 4.65
C PHE A 52 -4.13 -14.80 4.11
N PRO A 53 -5.01 -14.28 3.25
CA PRO A 53 -6.06 -15.09 2.63
C PRO A 53 -5.48 -16.23 1.77
N GLY A 54 -4.46 -15.93 0.96
CA GLY A 54 -3.82 -16.93 0.09
C GLY A 54 -3.04 -17.97 0.91
N ILE A 55 -2.29 -17.51 1.91
CA ILE A 55 -1.58 -18.40 2.83
C ILE A 55 -2.57 -19.30 3.59
N GLY A 56 -3.64 -18.72 4.13
CA GLY A 56 -4.67 -19.45 4.88
C GLY A 56 -5.35 -20.52 4.03
N LEU A 57 -5.78 -20.16 2.81
CA LEU A 57 -6.38 -21.11 1.88
C LEU A 57 -5.41 -22.23 1.48
N GLY A 58 -4.16 -21.87 1.15
CA GLY A 58 -3.14 -22.84 0.76
C GLY A 58 -2.79 -23.83 1.87
N SER A 59 -2.61 -23.34 3.10
CA SER A 59 -2.35 -24.19 4.28
C SER A 59 -3.52 -25.15 4.54
N LEU A 60 -4.76 -24.67 4.45
CA LEU A 60 -5.96 -25.48 4.65
C LEU A 60 -6.06 -26.61 3.60
N LEU A 61 -5.91 -26.28 2.32
CA LEU A 61 -6.06 -27.24 1.22
C LEU A 61 -4.93 -28.27 1.14
N SER A 62 -3.71 -27.88 1.50
CA SER A 62 -2.55 -28.79 1.48
C SER A 62 -2.49 -29.73 2.69
N GLY A 63 -3.27 -29.45 3.75
CA GLY A 63 -3.16 -30.18 5.01
C GLY A 63 -1.85 -29.91 5.75
N ALA A 64 -1.25 -28.73 5.54
CA ALA A 64 0.00 -28.32 6.20
C ALA A 64 -0.17 -28.35 7.73
N ARG A 65 0.86 -28.85 8.43
CA ARG A 65 0.90 -28.95 9.90
C ARG A 65 2.02 -28.06 10.45
N LEU A 66 1.83 -27.63 11.70
CA LEU A 66 2.81 -26.86 12.48
C LEU A 66 4.06 -27.71 12.79
#